data_AF-A0A6M1NQQ5-F1
#
_entry.id   AF-A0A6M1NQQ5-F1
#
_cell.length_a   1.000
_cell.length_b   1.000
_cell.length_c   1.000
_cell.angle_alpha   90.00
_cell.angle_beta   90.00
_cell.angle_gamma   90.00
#
_symmetry.space_group_name_H-M   'P 1'
#
loop_
_entity.id
_entity.type
_entity.pdbx_description
1 polymer ?
#
loop_
_entity_poly.entity_id
_entity_poly.type
_entity_poly.pdbx_seq_one_letter_code
_entity_poly.pdbx_strand_id
1 'polypeptide(L)'
;MKSTKITTFILTLFFTNNVVMAQDLYQHTTPIEPLVIQYGHDQQAINYFYGPMPKGWGNQAAAESPEQIQRLITLDKEYLQKLKDFPYAQLNTNGQVDYILLNRKVKFDMEGLQEQLKTYERLKIYVPFDQIIYDFEKLRRRGTTINGEEVAKSFQTAIKQVKEAAEKVKSVPTIPYKDVEFLKEVITSLNLRLTSAFDFYNEYDPMFTWWVPTPYKQLSEELTAYSKLIAEKSDWKVFNDGSNIGGAPIGKEAFNKQLQDEMIAYTTDDLLRLADQEFAWCEAELLKASQEMGFGKDWKAAQEKVKNTYVPEGRQPELILKLYNDAQEFIRKHDLMDIPSLADETWGMIMMTAERQLVNPFFTGGREISISYPTNTMTQEQKLMSMRGNNPYFSRGTVQHELNPGHHLQYFMNRRYKPYRERAFNTPFWTEGWTLYWELLMYEKGFAHTPEERIGMLFWRMHRCARIKFSIKFHLGDWTPQQCIDYLVDRVGFERANAHGEVKRSFEGSYGPLYQLAYLVGGLQMMSIKKEVVDSGKMTYKQFHDRVIKENYMPMEMLRAILTDQNLSPDHQTSWKFYQFKK
;
A
#
# COMPACT_ATOMS: atom_id res chain seq x y z
N MET A 1 42.93 -39.87 -73.12
CA MET A 1 43.01 -40.39 -71.74
C MET A 1 42.11 -39.55 -70.83
N LYS A 2 41.31 -40.24 -70.02
CA LYS A 2 40.37 -39.84 -68.95
C LYS A 2 40.74 -38.51 -68.24
N SER A 3 39.86 -37.51 -68.19
CA SER A 3 38.73 -37.31 -67.24
C SER A 3 39.14 -37.29 -65.77
N THR A 4 39.10 -36.11 -65.14
CA THR A 4 38.68 -35.98 -63.73
C THR A 4 37.92 -34.66 -63.57
N LYS A 5 36.60 -34.77 -63.38
CA LYS A 5 35.69 -33.67 -63.01
C LYS A 5 35.90 -33.33 -61.54
N ILE A 6 36.08 -32.05 -61.22
CA ILE A 6 36.02 -31.54 -59.85
C ILE A 6 34.56 -31.18 -59.57
N THR A 7 33.91 -31.99 -58.73
CA THR A 7 32.55 -31.76 -58.24
C THR A 7 32.62 -30.73 -57.12
N THR A 8 32.05 -29.54 -57.34
CA THR A 8 31.89 -28.51 -56.30
C THR A 8 30.70 -28.91 -55.43
N PHE A 9 30.96 -29.25 -54.16
CA PHE A 9 29.91 -29.43 -53.16
C PHE A 9 29.43 -28.05 -52.70
N ILE A 10 28.20 -27.68 -53.08
CA ILE A 10 27.50 -26.54 -52.49
C ILE A 10 27.05 -26.99 -51.09
N LEU A 11 27.66 -26.42 -50.06
CA LEU A 11 27.25 -26.59 -48.68
C LEU A 11 25.99 -25.74 -48.45
N THR A 12 24.82 -26.35 -48.63
CA THR A 12 23.55 -25.74 -48.25
C THR A 12 23.49 -25.70 -46.72
N LEU A 13 23.85 -24.56 -46.12
CA LEU A 13 23.57 -24.30 -44.71
C LEU A 13 22.05 -24.28 -44.52
N PHE A 14 21.51 -25.38 -44.02
CA PHE A 14 20.20 -25.38 -43.39
C PHE A 14 20.30 -24.49 -42.14
N PHE A 15 19.83 -23.25 -42.25
CA PHE A 15 19.42 -22.47 -41.08
C PHE A 15 18.26 -23.24 -40.44
N THR A 16 18.56 -24.07 -39.45
CA THR A 16 17.54 -24.58 -38.53
C THR A 16 16.97 -23.37 -37.79
N ASN A 17 15.71 -23.07 -38.10
CA ASN A 17 14.87 -22.10 -37.41
C ASN A 17 15.03 -22.21 -35.88
N ASN A 18 15.80 -21.30 -35.27
CA ASN A 18 15.74 -21.00 -33.83
C ASN A 18 14.44 -20.22 -33.53
N VAL A 19 13.28 -20.79 -33.89
CA VAL A 19 11.96 -20.17 -33.68
C VAL A 19 11.30 -20.66 -32.39
N VAL A 20 11.97 -21.53 -31.63
CA VAL A 20 11.52 -21.95 -30.30
C VAL A 20 12.50 -21.36 -29.30
N MET A 21 12.19 -20.16 -28.76
CA MET A 21 12.73 -19.52 -27.52
C MET A 21 12.63 -17.98 -27.52
N ALA A 22 12.04 -17.33 -28.53
CA ALA A 22 11.50 -15.98 -28.38
C ALA A 22 10.09 -16.06 -27.76
N GLN A 23 9.99 -16.70 -26.59
CA GLN A 23 8.91 -16.37 -25.67
C GLN A 23 9.04 -14.86 -25.47
N ASP A 24 7.97 -14.09 -25.74
CA ASP A 24 7.99 -12.62 -25.72
C ASP A 24 8.67 -12.13 -24.44
N LEU A 25 9.96 -11.78 -24.56
CA LEU A 25 10.85 -11.54 -23.41
C LEU A 25 10.29 -10.40 -22.55
N TYR A 26 9.51 -9.53 -23.19
CA TYR A 26 8.83 -8.40 -22.57
C TYR A 26 7.58 -8.76 -21.75
N GLN A 27 7.16 -10.02 -21.76
CA GLN A 27 6.16 -10.54 -20.83
C GLN A 27 6.70 -10.63 -19.40
N HIS A 28 8.02 -10.81 -19.24
CA HIS A 28 8.65 -10.98 -17.92
C HIS A 28 9.59 -9.83 -17.52
N THR A 29 10.13 -9.06 -18.46
CA THR A 29 11.13 -8.03 -18.18
C THR A 29 11.08 -6.86 -19.17
N THR A 30 11.89 -5.82 -18.96
CA THR A 30 12.14 -4.75 -19.92
C THR A 30 13.63 -4.39 -19.88
N PRO A 31 14.15 -3.61 -20.84
CA PRO A 31 15.55 -3.19 -20.79
C PRO A 31 15.88 -2.30 -19.58
N ILE A 32 14.86 -1.78 -18.88
CA ILE A 32 14.99 -0.93 -17.69
C ILE A 32 14.98 -1.75 -16.39
N GLU A 33 14.47 -2.99 -16.42
CA GLU A 33 14.38 -3.87 -15.24
C GLU A 33 15.68 -3.97 -14.43
N PRO A 34 16.89 -4.07 -15.04
CA PRO A 34 18.12 -4.12 -14.28
C PRO A 34 18.33 -2.87 -13.43
N LEU A 35 17.97 -1.68 -13.94
CA LEU A 35 18.09 -0.43 -13.19
C LEU A 35 17.08 -0.35 -12.05
N VAL A 36 15.86 -0.88 -12.24
CA VAL A 36 14.84 -0.93 -11.18
C VAL A 36 15.32 -1.79 -10.01
N ILE A 37 15.85 -2.98 -10.31
CA ILE A 37 16.37 -3.91 -9.32
C ILE A 37 17.60 -3.34 -8.62
N GLN A 38 18.59 -2.88 -9.40
CA GLN A 38 19.84 -2.36 -8.84
C GLN A 38 19.58 -1.14 -7.95
N TYR A 39 18.68 -0.23 -8.33
CA TYR A 39 18.37 0.95 -7.51
C TYR A 39 17.89 0.56 -6.11
N GLY A 40 16.90 -0.34 -6.02
CA GLY A 40 16.40 -0.80 -4.73
C GLY A 40 17.45 -1.55 -3.90
N HIS A 41 18.32 -2.35 -4.54
CA HIS A 41 19.39 -3.06 -3.84
C HIS A 41 20.55 -2.15 -3.43
N ASP A 42 20.89 -1.13 -4.20
CA ASP A 42 21.91 -0.15 -3.85
C ASP A 42 21.44 0.72 -2.67
N GLN A 43 20.17 1.14 -2.67
CA GLN A 43 19.54 1.78 -1.50
C GLN A 43 19.64 0.88 -0.27
N GLN A 44 19.28 -0.41 -0.41
CA GLN A 44 19.39 -1.39 0.67
C GLN A 44 20.82 -1.58 1.15
N ALA A 45 21.81 -1.63 0.24
CA ALA A 45 23.22 -1.78 0.59
C ALA A 45 23.74 -0.57 1.38
N ILE A 46 23.35 0.66 0.99
CA ILE A 46 23.63 1.87 1.76
C ILE A 46 22.96 1.76 3.14
N ASN A 47 21.67 1.41 3.19
CA ASN A 47 20.95 1.30 4.46
C ASN A 47 21.55 0.24 5.40
N TYR A 48 22.06 -0.87 4.87
CA TYR A 48 22.76 -1.88 5.67
C TYR A 48 24.12 -1.40 6.16
N PHE A 49 24.87 -0.68 5.34
CA PHE A 49 26.20 -0.21 5.72
C PHE A 49 26.14 0.94 6.74
N TYR A 50 25.25 1.91 6.53
CA TYR A 50 25.10 3.08 7.39
C TYR A 50 24.12 2.87 8.54
N GLY A 51 23.30 1.82 8.51
CA GLY A 51 22.32 1.51 9.54
C GLY A 51 22.86 0.64 10.69
N PRO A 52 22.07 0.51 11.77
CA PRO A 52 22.40 -0.37 12.89
C PRO A 52 22.26 -1.87 12.55
N MET A 53 23.06 -2.71 13.21
CA MET A 53 23.03 -4.18 13.16
C MET A 53 22.98 -4.78 14.59
N PRO A 54 21.80 -5.08 15.16
CA PRO A 54 21.68 -5.63 16.51
C PRO A 54 21.95 -7.14 16.56
N LYS A 55 22.22 -7.67 17.78
CA LYS A 55 22.61 -9.08 18.04
C LYS A 55 21.72 -10.18 17.43
N GLY A 56 20.47 -9.87 17.09
CA GLY A 56 19.49 -10.82 16.55
C GLY A 56 19.62 -11.17 15.06
N TRP A 57 20.55 -10.54 14.34
CA TRP A 57 20.64 -10.55 12.86
C TRP A 57 19.39 -9.96 12.17
N GLY A 58 19.59 -9.38 10.98
CA GLY A 58 18.50 -8.83 10.17
C GLY A 58 18.40 -7.30 10.22
N ASN A 59 17.75 -6.75 9.19
CA ASN A 59 17.50 -5.33 9.08
C ASN A 59 16.51 -4.87 10.15
N GLN A 60 16.83 -3.80 10.87
CA GLN A 60 15.87 -3.10 11.72
C GLN A 60 15.58 -1.73 11.15
N ALA A 61 14.29 -1.37 11.11
CA ALA A 61 13.87 -0.05 10.68
C ALA A 61 14.47 1.00 11.62
N ALA A 62 15.30 1.89 11.06
CA ALA A 62 15.97 2.95 11.78
C ALA A 62 16.00 4.19 10.89
N ALA A 63 15.66 5.36 11.45
CA ALA A 63 15.80 6.63 10.75
C ALA A 63 17.25 6.80 10.26
N GLU A 64 17.39 7.31 9.03
CA GLU A 64 18.66 7.55 8.38
C GLU A 64 19.45 8.65 9.12
N SER A 65 20.77 8.47 9.24
CA SER A 65 21.64 9.55 9.71
C SER A 65 21.82 10.61 8.62
N PRO A 66 22.21 11.86 8.94
CA PRO A 66 22.48 12.89 7.92
C PRO A 66 23.50 12.44 6.87
N GLU A 67 24.55 11.72 7.29
CA GLU A 67 25.56 11.14 6.39
C GLU A 67 24.95 10.09 5.45
N GLN A 68 24.04 9.25 5.96
CA GLN A 68 23.32 8.25 5.18
C GLN A 68 22.39 8.89 4.16
N ILE A 69 21.60 9.90 4.57
CA ILE A 69 20.72 10.67 3.68
C ILE A 69 21.53 11.29 2.54
N GLN A 70 22.67 11.91 2.84
CA GLN A 70 23.52 12.52 1.83
C GLN A 70 24.08 11.50 0.83
N ARG A 71 24.42 10.29 1.29
CA ARG A 71 24.87 9.20 0.40
C ARG A 71 23.75 8.68 -0.49
N LEU A 72 22.52 8.56 0.04
CA LEU A 72 21.33 8.19 -0.74
C LEU A 72 21.02 9.25 -1.82
N ILE A 73 21.06 10.54 -1.49
CA ILE A 73 20.89 11.62 -2.49
C ILE A 73 21.94 11.52 -3.62
N THR A 74 23.18 11.15 -3.30
CA THR A 74 24.20 10.90 -4.33
C THR A 74 23.85 9.70 -5.20
N LEU A 75 23.31 8.63 -4.62
CA LEU A 75 22.84 7.47 -5.38
C LEU A 75 21.73 7.87 -6.35
N ASP A 76 20.75 8.65 -5.88
CA ASP A 76 19.64 9.08 -6.72
C ASP A 76 20.13 9.88 -7.93
N LYS A 77 21.09 10.79 -7.74
CA LYS A 77 21.72 11.53 -8.83
C LYS A 77 22.44 10.60 -9.82
N GLU A 78 23.14 9.58 -9.33
CA GLU A 78 23.78 8.57 -10.18
C GLU A 78 22.74 7.82 -11.04
N TYR A 79 21.59 7.45 -10.47
CA TYR A 79 20.53 6.75 -11.20
C TYR A 79 19.77 7.65 -12.19
N LEU A 80 19.51 8.91 -11.84
CA LEU A 80 18.95 9.87 -12.78
C LEU A 80 19.88 10.08 -13.99
N GLN A 81 21.19 10.09 -13.76
CA GLN A 81 22.17 10.17 -14.85
C GLN A 81 22.19 8.88 -15.70
N LYS A 82 22.19 7.69 -15.07
CA LYS A 82 22.07 6.40 -15.79
C LYS A 82 20.83 6.34 -16.68
N LEU A 83 19.68 6.84 -16.19
CA LEU A 83 18.45 6.93 -16.97
C LEU A 83 18.60 7.91 -18.13
N LYS A 84 19.10 9.11 -17.87
CA LYS A 84 19.32 10.12 -18.92
C LYS A 84 20.21 9.61 -20.07
N ASP A 85 21.21 8.79 -19.75
CA ASP A 85 22.12 8.20 -20.74
C ASP A 85 21.54 6.95 -21.46
N PHE A 86 20.38 6.45 -21.02
CA PHE A 86 19.72 5.29 -21.62
C PHE A 86 19.08 5.65 -22.98
N PRO A 87 19.19 4.81 -24.03
CA PRO A 87 18.62 5.10 -25.35
C PRO A 87 17.09 4.95 -25.37
N TYR A 88 16.36 5.91 -24.80
CA TYR A 88 14.90 5.88 -24.63
C TYR A 88 14.13 5.57 -25.91
N ALA A 89 14.56 6.11 -27.05
CA ALA A 89 13.89 5.91 -28.34
C ALA A 89 13.88 4.45 -28.83
N GLN A 90 14.69 3.56 -28.24
CA GLN A 90 14.72 2.13 -28.54
C GLN A 90 13.78 1.29 -27.66
N LEU A 91 13.16 1.91 -26.65
CA LEU A 91 12.24 1.22 -25.74
C LEU A 91 10.87 1.04 -26.40
N ASN A 92 10.31 -0.17 -26.28
CA ASN A 92 8.88 -0.39 -26.49
C ASN A 92 8.06 0.25 -25.35
N THR A 93 6.74 0.29 -25.50
CA THR A 93 5.83 0.91 -24.53
C THR A 93 6.03 0.40 -23.09
N ASN A 94 6.30 -0.89 -22.92
CA ASN A 94 6.58 -1.49 -21.60
C ASN A 94 7.87 -0.92 -20.98
N GLY A 95 8.95 -0.84 -21.75
CA GLY A 95 10.20 -0.24 -21.30
C GLY A 95 10.10 1.27 -21.08
N GLN A 96 9.30 1.97 -21.89
CA GLN A 96 9.01 3.40 -21.70
C GLN A 96 8.30 3.64 -20.36
N VAL A 97 7.32 2.80 -20.01
CA VAL A 97 6.64 2.84 -18.71
C VAL A 97 7.62 2.64 -17.56
N ASP A 98 8.46 1.60 -17.60
CA ASP A 98 9.43 1.36 -16.51
C ASP A 98 10.45 2.49 -16.39
N TYR A 99 10.90 3.06 -17.51
CA TYR A 99 11.75 4.25 -17.52
C TYR A 99 11.08 5.42 -16.80
N ILE A 100 9.84 5.75 -17.17
CA ILE A 100 9.10 6.88 -16.62
C ILE A 100 8.86 6.66 -15.12
N LEU A 101 8.44 5.46 -14.73
CA LEU A 101 8.16 5.13 -13.33
C LEU A 101 9.43 5.12 -12.48
N LEU A 102 10.55 4.58 -12.97
CA LEU A 102 11.81 4.64 -12.23
C LEU A 102 12.32 6.08 -12.13
N ASN A 103 12.28 6.87 -13.20
CA ASN A 103 12.66 8.28 -13.18
C ASN A 103 11.83 9.09 -12.17
N ARG A 104 10.51 8.88 -12.14
CA ARG A 104 9.61 9.51 -11.15
C ARG A 104 9.94 9.07 -9.74
N LYS A 105 10.13 7.76 -9.51
CA LYS A 105 10.48 7.21 -8.21
C LYS A 105 11.78 7.80 -7.67
N VAL A 106 12.85 7.81 -8.47
CA VAL A 106 14.15 8.34 -8.02
C VAL A 106 14.06 9.84 -7.70
N LYS A 107 13.30 10.62 -8.47
CA LYS A 107 13.04 12.03 -8.15
C LYS A 107 12.26 12.20 -6.86
N PHE A 108 11.19 11.41 -6.67
CA PHE A 108 10.37 11.43 -5.46
C PHE A 108 11.17 11.05 -4.21
N ASP A 109 11.95 9.97 -4.28
CA ASP A 109 12.82 9.52 -3.18
C ASP A 109 13.84 10.63 -2.84
N MET A 110 14.48 11.23 -3.85
CA MET A 110 15.45 12.31 -3.65
C MET A 110 14.82 13.56 -3.02
N GLU A 111 13.62 13.97 -3.46
CA GLU A 111 12.86 15.07 -2.86
C GLU A 111 12.51 14.78 -1.39
N GLY A 112 12.08 13.55 -1.09
CA GLY A 112 11.81 13.08 0.27
C GLY A 112 13.03 13.15 1.17
N LEU A 113 14.18 12.66 0.70
CA LEU A 113 15.46 12.71 1.42
C LEU A 113 15.94 14.14 1.68
N GLN A 114 15.75 15.05 0.71
CA GLN A 114 16.06 16.47 0.89
C GLN A 114 15.17 17.12 1.95
N GLU A 115 13.88 16.80 1.96
CA GLU A 115 12.95 17.32 2.97
C GLU A 115 13.22 16.74 4.36
N GLN A 116 13.60 15.46 4.42
CA GLN A 116 14.05 14.80 5.66
C GLN A 116 15.28 15.51 6.23
N LEU A 117 16.27 15.84 5.39
CA LEU A 117 17.47 16.57 5.83
C LEU A 117 17.14 17.98 6.32
N LYS A 118 16.26 18.72 5.62
CA LYS A 118 15.80 20.04 6.08
C LYS A 118 15.08 19.95 7.42
N THR A 119 14.22 18.94 7.59
CA THR A 119 13.49 18.70 8.84
C THR A 119 14.45 18.36 9.97
N TYR A 120 15.44 17.50 9.70
CA TYR A 120 16.50 17.18 10.65
C TYR A 120 17.23 18.44 11.12
N GLU A 121 17.72 19.28 10.19
CA GLU A 121 18.44 20.51 10.55
C GLU A 121 17.56 21.50 11.34
N ARG A 122 16.28 21.63 10.96
CA ARG A 122 15.30 22.46 11.69
C ARG A 122 15.10 21.96 13.13
N LEU A 123 15.10 20.65 13.34
CA LEU A 123 14.78 20.01 14.63
C LEU A 123 16.03 19.60 15.43
N LYS A 124 17.24 19.84 14.92
CA LYS A 124 18.51 19.46 15.54
C LYS A 124 18.68 19.96 16.98
N ILE A 125 18.06 21.09 17.32
CA ILE A 125 18.07 21.65 18.67
C ILE A 125 17.48 20.70 19.73
N TYR A 126 16.60 19.77 19.33
CA TYR A 126 16.01 18.76 20.20
C TYR A 126 16.89 17.52 20.38
N VAL A 127 17.94 17.35 19.59
CA VAL A 127 18.81 16.17 19.61
C VAL A 127 20.31 16.54 19.68
N PRO A 128 20.75 17.42 20.61
CA PRO A 128 22.14 17.91 20.63
C PRO A 128 23.21 16.83 20.90
N PHE A 129 22.78 15.62 21.25
CA PHE A 129 23.58 14.43 21.57
C PHE A 129 23.74 13.44 20.41
N ASP A 130 23.07 13.69 19.29
CA ASP A 130 23.04 12.80 18.13
C ASP A 130 24.43 12.46 17.56
N GLN A 131 25.29 13.47 17.41
CA GLN A 131 26.60 13.33 16.79
C GLN A 131 27.51 12.38 17.56
N ILE A 132 27.43 12.37 18.90
CA ILE A 132 28.23 11.46 19.74
C ILE A 132 27.88 10.00 19.42
N ILE A 133 26.60 9.71 19.21
CA ILE A 133 26.11 8.37 18.90
C ILE A 133 26.44 8.00 17.45
N TYR A 134 26.29 8.94 16.50
CA TYR A 134 26.66 8.69 15.11
C TYR A 134 28.17 8.47 14.92
N ASP A 135 29.01 9.23 15.62
CA ASP A 135 30.46 9.06 15.60
C ASP A 135 30.87 7.70 16.17
N PHE A 136 30.23 7.27 17.27
CA PHE A 136 30.45 5.94 17.83
C PHE A 136 30.00 4.82 16.88
N GLU A 137 28.81 4.95 16.28
CA GLU A 137 28.29 3.97 15.32
C GLU A 137 29.18 3.86 14.07
N LYS A 138 29.77 4.98 13.63
CA LYS A 138 30.68 5.03 12.48
C LYS A 138 31.94 4.17 12.70
N LEU A 139 32.49 4.13 13.91
CA LEU A 139 33.64 3.30 14.26
C LEU A 139 33.35 1.80 14.09
N ARG A 140 32.13 1.38 14.42
CA ARG A 140 31.68 -0.01 14.28
C ARG A 140 31.54 -0.46 12.82
N ARG A 141 31.14 0.41 11.89
CA ARG A 141 30.87 0.04 10.46
C ARG A 141 31.99 -0.75 9.78
N ARG A 142 33.25 -0.48 10.15
CA ARG A 142 34.44 -1.20 9.67
C ARG A 142 35.27 -1.84 10.78
N GLY A 143 34.82 -1.77 12.03
CA GLY A 143 35.50 -2.32 13.20
C GLY A 143 36.87 -1.70 13.44
N THR A 144 36.93 -0.59 14.17
CA THR A 144 38.21 -0.02 14.66
C THR A 144 38.48 -0.44 16.09
N THR A 145 39.75 -0.47 16.51
CA THR A 145 40.10 -0.47 17.94
C THR A 145 39.62 0.81 18.60
N ILE A 146 39.05 0.72 19.80
CA ILE A 146 38.49 1.86 20.52
C ILE A 146 39.05 1.96 21.94
N ASN A 147 39.15 3.18 22.45
CA ASN A 147 39.47 3.40 23.85
C ASN A 147 38.17 3.43 24.66
N GLY A 148 37.93 2.39 25.46
CA GLY A 148 36.74 2.27 26.30
C GLY A 148 36.53 3.43 27.27
N GLU A 149 37.61 4.01 27.81
CA GLU A 149 37.52 5.15 28.73
C GLU A 149 37.01 6.41 28.01
N GLU A 150 37.51 6.69 26.80
CA GLU A 150 37.07 7.84 26.00
C GLU A 150 35.63 7.68 25.51
N VAL A 151 35.21 6.46 25.17
CA VAL A 151 33.80 6.18 24.85
C VAL A 151 32.91 6.36 26.09
N ALA A 152 33.34 5.92 27.26
CA ALA A 152 32.61 6.15 28.50
C ALA A 152 32.46 7.65 28.79
N LYS A 153 33.52 8.45 28.59
CA LYS A 153 33.47 9.93 28.72
C LYS A 153 32.52 10.57 27.71
N SER A 154 32.52 10.11 26.45
CA SER A 154 31.60 10.63 25.44
C SER A 154 30.14 10.30 25.77
N PHE A 155 29.86 9.10 26.29
CA PHE A 155 28.52 8.72 26.74
C PHE A 155 28.06 9.54 27.94
N GLN A 156 28.93 9.84 28.90
CA GLN A 156 28.60 10.76 30.00
C GLN A 156 28.27 12.17 29.49
N THR A 157 28.97 12.63 28.45
CA THR A 157 28.65 13.90 27.78
C THR A 157 27.28 13.85 27.11
N ALA A 158 26.97 12.78 26.38
CA ALA A 158 25.66 12.57 25.75
C ALA A 158 24.54 12.50 26.80
N ILE A 159 24.74 11.79 27.92
CA ILE A 159 23.78 11.73 29.04
C ILE A 159 23.48 13.13 29.56
N LYS A 160 24.51 13.95 29.77
CA LYS A 160 24.33 15.35 30.20
C LYS A 160 23.51 16.14 29.19
N GLN A 161 23.81 16.01 27.89
CA GLN A 161 23.09 16.69 26.82
C GLN A 161 21.62 16.24 26.70
N VAL A 162 21.34 14.94 26.86
CA VAL A 162 19.96 14.41 26.90
C VAL A 162 19.18 15.02 28.06
N LYS A 163 19.79 15.08 29.25
CA LYS A 163 19.16 15.68 30.45
C LYS A 163 18.88 17.17 30.26
N GLU A 164 19.85 17.93 29.74
CA GLU A 164 19.67 19.35 29.45
C GLU A 164 18.59 19.58 28.38
N ALA A 165 18.53 18.74 27.35
CA ALA A 165 17.48 18.77 26.34
C ALA A 165 16.11 18.44 26.96
N ALA A 166 16.03 17.44 27.84
CA ALA A 166 14.81 17.08 28.56
C ALA A 166 14.27 18.25 29.40
N GLU A 167 15.13 18.95 30.15
CA GLU A 167 14.72 20.14 30.91
C GLU A 167 14.21 21.27 30.02
N LYS A 168 14.83 21.49 28.85
CA LYS A 168 14.34 22.47 27.86
C LYS A 168 12.99 22.04 27.28
N VAL A 169 12.82 20.77 26.91
CA VAL A 169 11.56 20.26 26.34
C VAL A 169 10.42 20.36 27.33
N LYS A 170 10.66 20.17 28.64
CA LYS A 170 9.62 20.34 29.67
C LYS A 170 8.97 21.73 29.62
N SER A 171 9.71 22.78 29.29
CA SER A 171 9.18 24.15 29.17
C SER A 171 8.56 24.45 27.79
N VAL A 172 8.75 23.60 26.78
CA VAL A 172 8.05 23.71 25.50
C VAL A 172 6.57 23.36 25.70
N PRO A 173 5.61 24.24 25.36
CA PRO A 173 4.19 23.96 25.55
C PRO A 173 3.71 22.79 24.68
N THR A 174 3.95 22.87 23.37
CA THR A 174 3.58 21.86 22.38
C THR A 174 4.58 21.85 21.24
N ILE A 175 4.78 20.70 20.62
CA ILE A 175 5.57 20.47 19.40
C ILE A 175 4.61 19.92 18.34
N PRO A 176 4.68 20.40 17.08
CA PRO A 176 3.84 19.86 16.01
C PRO A 176 3.95 18.34 15.91
N TYR A 177 2.82 17.64 15.75
CA TYR A 177 2.75 16.18 15.74
C TYR A 177 3.73 15.53 14.77
N LYS A 178 3.85 16.08 13.55
CA LYS A 178 4.80 15.59 12.54
C LYS A 178 6.25 15.72 13.00
N ASP A 179 6.58 16.79 13.72
CA ASP A 179 7.92 17.00 14.28
C ASP A 179 8.17 16.05 15.45
N VAL A 180 7.15 15.76 16.26
CA VAL A 180 7.23 14.75 17.33
C VAL A 180 7.46 13.36 16.78
N GLU A 181 6.72 12.92 15.75
CA GLU A 181 6.93 11.61 15.15
C GLU A 181 8.33 11.50 14.54
N PHE A 182 8.77 12.53 13.80
CA PHE A 182 10.13 12.60 13.27
C PHE A 182 11.19 12.47 14.39
N LEU A 183 11.05 13.24 15.48
CA LEU A 183 11.98 13.20 16.60
C LEU A 183 11.97 11.84 17.32
N LYS A 184 10.80 11.23 17.50
CA LYS A 184 10.68 9.88 18.08
C LYS A 184 11.42 8.85 17.23
N GLU A 185 11.25 8.88 15.91
CA GLU A 185 11.94 8.00 14.98
C GLU A 185 13.46 8.19 15.05
N VAL A 186 13.94 9.43 15.08
CA VAL A 186 15.37 9.76 15.25
C VAL A 186 15.91 9.27 16.59
N ILE A 187 15.26 9.57 17.71
CA ILE A 187 15.73 9.17 19.05
C ILE A 187 15.72 7.65 19.21
N THR A 188 14.71 6.98 18.66
CA THR A 188 14.62 5.51 18.65
C THR A 188 15.75 4.91 17.80
N SER A 189 16.01 5.48 16.62
CA SER A 189 17.14 5.12 15.76
C SER A 189 18.48 5.31 16.46
N LEU A 190 18.67 6.43 17.19
CA LEU A 190 19.88 6.67 17.97
C LEU A 190 20.09 5.61 19.06
N ASN A 191 19.03 5.25 19.79
CA ASN A 191 19.14 4.20 20.81
C ASN A 191 19.46 2.82 20.20
N LEU A 192 18.87 2.52 19.04
CA LEU A 192 19.16 1.29 18.31
C LEU A 192 20.61 1.26 17.78
N ARG A 193 21.11 2.38 17.25
CA ARG A 193 22.50 2.56 16.79
C ARG A 193 23.50 2.42 17.93
N LEU A 194 23.20 3.05 19.06
CA LEU A 194 23.96 2.91 20.30
C LEU A 194 24.04 1.43 20.73
N THR A 195 22.89 0.74 20.77
CA THR A 195 22.80 -0.67 21.16
C THR A 195 23.60 -1.57 20.21
N SER A 196 23.43 -1.41 18.90
CA SER A 196 24.16 -2.17 17.89
C SER A 196 25.67 -2.00 18.00
N ALA A 197 26.16 -0.77 18.18
CA ALA A 197 27.58 -0.50 18.31
C ALA A 197 28.13 -0.97 19.67
N PHE A 198 27.37 -0.82 20.76
CA PHE A 198 27.73 -1.38 22.07
C PHE A 198 27.89 -2.90 22.00
N ASP A 199 26.90 -3.59 21.42
CA ASP A 199 26.88 -5.04 21.31
C ASP A 199 28.05 -5.62 20.49
N PHE A 200 28.56 -4.86 19.53
CA PHE A 200 29.71 -5.25 18.72
C PHE A 200 31.01 -5.32 19.53
N TYR A 201 31.20 -4.39 20.47
CA TYR A 201 32.44 -4.26 21.26
C TYR A 201 32.36 -4.91 22.63
N ASN A 202 31.18 -4.91 23.26
CA ASN A 202 30.98 -5.48 24.58
C ASN A 202 31.23 -6.99 24.58
N GLU A 203 31.87 -7.51 25.63
CA GLU A 203 32.35 -8.90 25.79
C GLU A 203 33.48 -9.32 24.85
N TYR A 204 33.65 -8.65 23.70
CA TYR A 204 34.76 -8.88 22.78
C TYR A 204 36.03 -8.10 23.17
N ASP A 205 35.91 -6.79 23.41
CA ASP A 205 37.02 -5.93 23.82
C ASP A 205 37.03 -5.77 25.36
N PRO A 206 38.05 -6.28 26.08
CA PRO A 206 38.08 -6.23 27.55
C PRO A 206 38.12 -4.82 28.12
N MET A 207 38.81 -3.88 27.45
CA MET A 207 38.92 -2.50 27.94
C MET A 207 37.62 -1.73 27.69
N PHE A 208 36.97 -1.98 26.55
CA PHE A 208 35.62 -1.47 26.33
C PHE A 208 34.63 -2.02 27.37
N THR A 209 34.64 -3.32 27.59
CA THR A 209 33.73 -4.02 28.51
C THR A 209 33.92 -3.56 29.96
N TRP A 210 35.13 -3.16 30.33
CA TRP A 210 35.39 -2.59 31.66
C TRP A 210 34.72 -1.22 31.87
N TRP A 211 34.81 -0.34 30.87
CA TRP A 211 34.42 1.07 31.02
C TRP A 211 32.98 1.40 30.59
N VAL A 212 32.44 0.73 29.59
CA VAL A 212 31.27 1.20 28.83
C VAL A 212 29.90 0.66 29.27
N PRO A 213 29.72 -0.55 29.85
CA PRO A 213 28.38 -1.08 30.14
C PRO A 213 27.48 -0.18 31.00
N THR A 214 28.03 0.43 32.05
CA THR A 214 27.28 1.34 32.93
C THR A 214 26.83 2.62 32.21
N PRO A 215 27.72 3.43 31.60
CA PRO A 215 27.29 4.62 30.87
C PRO A 215 26.41 4.31 29.64
N TYR A 216 26.62 3.17 28.97
CA TYR A 216 25.73 2.71 27.90
C TYR A 216 24.29 2.52 28.40
N LYS A 217 24.13 1.73 29.47
CA LYS A 217 22.80 1.42 30.03
C LYS A 217 22.09 2.70 30.43
N GLN A 218 22.80 3.59 31.10
CA GLN A 218 22.26 4.89 31.50
C GLN A 218 21.84 5.72 30.28
N LEU A 219 22.70 5.85 29.26
CA LEU A 219 22.34 6.61 28.05
C LEU A 219 21.12 6.03 27.33
N SER A 220 21.03 4.71 27.22
CA SER A 220 19.87 4.03 26.59
C SER A 220 18.56 4.29 27.35
N GLU A 221 18.59 4.23 28.68
CA GLU A 221 17.46 4.54 29.55
C GLU A 221 17.03 6.01 29.42
N GLU A 222 18.00 6.94 29.39
CA GLU A 222 17.75 8.37 29.22
C GLU A 222 17.17 8.70 27.84
N LEU A 223 17.67 8.09 26.76
CA LEU A 223 17.09 8.23 25.40
C LEU A 223 15.65 7.72 25.35
N THR A 224 15.37 6.59 26.01
CA THR A 224 14.03 6.01 26.08
C THR A 224 13.08 6.93 26.85
N ALA A 225 13.51 7.48 27.98
CA ALA A 225 12.74 8.44 28.76
C ALA A 225 12.51 9.75 27.98
N TYR A 226 13.53 10.24 27.28
CA TYR A 226 13.45 11.45 26.47
C TYR A 226 12.49 11.30 25.28
N SER A 227 12.50 10.16 24.59
CA SER A 227 11.53 9.86 23.52
C SER A 227 10.08 9.91 24.02
N LYS A 228 9.81 9.38 25.22
CA LYS A 228 8.47 9.47 25.85
C LYS A 228 8.10 10.91 26.18
N LEU A 229 9.03 11.69 26.74
CA LEU A 229 8.82 13.11 27.03
C LEU A 229 8.50 13.91 25.76
N ILE A 230 9.22 13.66 24.65
CA ILE A 230 8.93 14.29 23.36
C ILE A 230 7.51 13.93 22.87
N ALA A 231 7.10 12.66 23.02
CA ALA A 231 5.77 12.21 22.65
C ALA A 231 4.67 12.94 23.43
N GLU A 232 4.88 13.21 24.72
CA GLU A 232 3.95 13.96 25.58
C GLU A 232 3.79 15.42 25.16
N LYS A 233 4.74 15.97 24.39
CA LYS A 233 4.67 17.34 23.87
C LYS A 233 3.95 17.45 22.54
N SER A 234 3.48 16.35 21.96
CA SER A 234 2.71 16.37 20.72
C SER A 234 1.48 17.26 20.83
N ASP A 235 1.26 18.09 19.80
CA ASP A 235 -0.03 18.77 19.61
C ASP A 235 -1.10 17.84 19.03
N TRP A 236 -0.79 16.55 18.81
CA TRP A 236 -1.76 15.55 18.40
C TRP A 236 -2.87 15.43 19.43
N LYS A 237 -4.11 15.60 18.96
CA LYS A 237 -5.30 15.50 19.79
C LYS A 237 -6.24 14.51 19.16
N VAL A 238 -6.75 13.62 20.01
CA VAL A 238 -8.00 12.94 19.75
C VAL A 238 -9.09 14.00 19.55
N PHE A 239 -9.91 13.87 18.51
CA PHE A 239 -10.98 14.82 18.28
C PHE A 239 -11.98 14.76 19.45
N ASN A 240 -12.28 15.92 20.04
CA ASN A 240 -13.28 16.04 21.10
C ASN A 240 -14.69 16.15 20.49
N ASP A 241 -15.09 15.11 19.76
CA ASP A 241 -16.39 15.01 19.07
C ASP A 241 -17.17 13.74 19.46
N GLY A 242 -16.73 13.03 20.50
CA GLY A 242 -17.32 11.79 21.00
C GLY A 242 -16.82 10.53 20.30
N SER A 243 -16.07 10.64 19.20
CA SER A 243 -15.55 9.48 18.49
C SER A 243 -14.34 8.84 19.19
N ASN A 244 -13.57 9.61 19.95
CA ASN A 244 -12.25 9.19 20.46
C ASN A 244 -11.28 8.72 19.36
N ILE A 245 -11.39 9.30 18.16
CA ILE A 245 -10.49 9.04 17.03
C ILE A 245 -9.59 10.27 16.84
N GLY A 246 -8.29 10.05 16.70
CA GLY A 246 -7.31 11.05 16.29
C GLY A 246 -6.99 11.00 14.79
N GLY A 247 -6.16 11.94 14.35
CA GLY A 247 -5.69 12.03 12.97
C GLY A 247 -5.36 13.47 12.59
N ALA A 248 -4.51 13.64 11.58
CA ALA A 248 -4.06 14.95 11.13
C ALA A 248 -4.53 15.22 9.70
N PRO A 249 -5.45 16.18 9.48
CA PRO A 249 -5.75 16.67 8.15
C PRO A 249 -4.48 17.19 7.47
N ILE A 250 -4.35 16.92 6.16
CA ILE A 250 -3.14 17.31 5.41
C ILE A 250 -3.35 18.56 4.53
N GLY A 251 -4.61 18.99 4.36
CA GLY A 251 -4.99 20.13 3.53
C GLY A 251 -5.08 19.78 2.04
N LYS A 252 -5.83 20.61 1.31
CA LYS A 252 -6.16 20.40 -0.11
C LYS A 252 -4.93 20.37 -1.03
N GLU A 253 -3.96 21.23 -0.80
CA GLU A 253 -2.76 21.33 -1.64
C GLU A 253 -1.90 20.06 -1.55
N ALA A 254 -1.56 19.63 -0.34
CA ALA A 254 -0.80 18.40 -0.12
C ALA A 254 -1.55 17.17 -0.64
N PHE A 255 -2.87 17.12 -0.46
CA PHE A 255 -3.70 16.03 -0.96
C PHE A 255 -3.69 15.96 -2.50
N ASN A 256 -3.87 17.10 -3.17
CA ASN A 256 -3.80 17.16 -4.63
C ASN A 256 -2.40 16.86 -5.17
N LYS A 257 -1.33 17.25 -4.46
CA LYS A 257 0.03 16.83 -4.81
C LYS A 257 0.17 15.32 -4.77
N GLN A 258 -0.30 14.65 -3.71
CA GLN A 258 -0.26 13.18 -3.64
C GLN A 258 -1.04 12.52 -4.80
N LEU A 259 -2.18 13.09 -5.21
CA LEU A 259 -2.91 12.60 -6.39
C LEU A 259 -2.06 12.69 -7.68
N GLN A 260 -1.31 13.78 -7.87
CA GLN A 260 -0.41 13.92 -9.03
C GLN A 260 0.79 12.96 -8.96
N ASP A 261 1.32 12.71 -7.76
CA ASP A 261 2.41 11.76 -7.54
C ASP A 261 1.97 10.32 -7.91
N GLU A 262 0.70 9.98 -7.66
CA GLU A 262 0.02 8.72 -8.07
C GLU A 262 -0.52 8.72 -9.52
N MET A 263 -0.20 9.75 -10.32
CA MET A 263 -0.67 9.91 -11.70
C MET A 263 -2.21 9.93 -11.84
N ILE A 264 -2.89 10.57 -10.89
CA ILE A 264 -4.32 10.84 -10.93
C ILE A 264 -4.54 12.27 -11.40
N ALA A 265 -4.94 12.45 -12.66
CA ALA A 265 -5.22 13.76 -13.25
C ALA A 265 -6.47 14.48 -12.71
N TYR A 266 -6.95 14.15 -11.51
CA TYR A 266 -8.15 14.73 -10.89
C TYR A 266 -7.82 15.47 -9.61
N THR A 267 -8.62 16.48 -9.30
CA THR A 267 -8.55 17.20 -8.04
C THR A 267 -9.48 16.58 -6.99
N THR A 268 -9.31 16.99 -5.73
CA THR A 268 -10.27 16.66 -4.66
C THR A 268 -11.72 16.99 -5.03
N ASP A 269 -11.95 18.12 -5.71
CA ASP A 269 -13.30 18.56 -6.08
C ASP A 269 -13.90 17.67 -7.18
N ASP A 270 -13.08 17.25 -8.15
CA ASP A 270 -13.49 16.29 -9.16
C ASP A 270 -13.85 14.93 -8.55
N LEU A 271 -13.03 14.44 -7.62
CA LEU A 271 -13.25 13.14 -6.97
C LEU A 271 -14.47 13.16 -6.04
N LEU A 272 -14.76 14.28 -5.37
CA LEU A 272 -16.01 14.45 -4.63
C LEU A 272 -17.23 14.38 -5.55
N ARG A 273 -17.17 15.06 -6.71
CA ARG A 273 -18.24 15.00 -7.70
C ARG A 273 -18.42 13.59 -8.30
N LEU A 274 -17.32 12.87 -8.53
CA LEU A 274 -17.34 11.49 -8.97
C LEU A 274 -18.02 10.61 -7.92
N ALA A 275 -17.62 10.75 -6.65
CA ALA A 275 -18.20 9.99 -5.55
C ALA A 275 -19.72 10.24 -5.43
N ASP A 276 -20.15 11.50 -5.52
CA ASP A 276 -21.58 11.85 -5.45
C ASP A 276 -22.37 11.26 -6.64
N GLN A 277 -21.80 11.25 -7.85
CA GLN A 277 -22.44 10.66 -9.03
C GLN A 277 -22.58 9.13 -8.91
N GLU A 278 -21.53 8.44 -8.47
CA GLU A 278 -21.55 6.99 -8.23
C GLU A 278 -22.50 6.61 -7.09
N PHE A 279 -22.52 7.42 -6.02
CA PHE A 279 -23.42 7.21 -4.89
C PHE A 279 -24.90 7.32 -5.31
N ALA A 280 -25.24 8.34 -6.10
CA ALA A 280 -26.59 8.52 -6.64
C ALA A 280 -27.01 7.36 -7.56
N TRP A 281 -26.06 6.79 -8.33
CA TRP A 281 -26.33 5.60 -9.12
C TRP A 281 -26.63 4.39 -8.22
N CYS A 282 -25.86 4.18 -7.16
CA CYS A 282 -26.13 3.10 -6.20
C CYS A 282 -27.49 3.25 -5.52
N GLU A 283 -27.88 4.45 -5.09
CA GLU A 283 -29.21 4.71 -4.52
C GLU A 283 -30.31 4.35 -5.52
N ALA A 284 -30.15 4.68 -6.80
CA ALA A 284 -31.11 4.32 -7.85
C ALA A 284 -31.22 2.80 -8.06
N GLU A 285 -30.11 2.06 -8.02
CA GLU A 285 -30.14 0.59 -8.12
C GLU A 285 -30.73 -0.08 -6.88
N LEU A 286 -30.45 0.45 -5.69
CA LEU A 286 -31.05 -0.04 -4.44
C LEU A 286 -32.56 0.15 -4.43
N LEU A 287 -33.07 1.26 -4.98
CA LEU A 287 -34.51 1.47 -5.12
C LEU A 287 -35.18 0.40 -6.00
N LYS A 288 -34.51 -0.08 -7.05
CA LYS A 288 -35.03 -1.17 -7.88
C LYS A 288 -35.11 -2.47 -7.08
N ALA A 289 -34.02 -2.85 -6.41
CA ALA A 289 -34.00 -4.05 -5.57
C ALA A 289 -35.03 -3.99 -4.43
N SER A 290 -35.17 -2.82 -3.79
CA SER A 290 -36.16 -2.54 -2.76
C SER A 290 -37.61 -2.74 -3.25
N GLN A 291 -37.92 -2.24 -4.46
CA GLN A 291 -39.24 -2.44 -5.07
C GLN A 291 -39.53 -3.91 -5.32
N GLU A 292 -38.57 -4.66 -5.86
CA GLU A 292 -38.71 -6.11 -6.08
C GLU A 292 -38.90 -6.90 -4.78
N MET A 293 -38.29 -6.44 -3.68
CA MET A 293 -38.46 -7.03 -2.35
C MET A 293 -39.76 -6.62 -1.63
N GLY A 294 -40.57 -5.74 -2.23
CA GLY A 294 -41.83 -5.26 -1.64
C GLY A 294 -41.70 -4.10 -0.64
N PHE A 295 -40.53 -3.46 -0.54
CA PHE A 295 -40.29 -2.30 0.33
C PHE A 295 -40.53 -0.95 -0.37
N GLY A 296 -40.90 -0.97 -1.66
CA GLY A 296 -41.14 0.25 -2.43
C GLY A 296 -39.90 1.15 -2.46
N LYS A 297 -40.04 2.41 -2.05
CA LYS A 297 -38.94 3.39 -2.03
C LYS A 297 -38.05 3.32 -0.78
N ASP A 298 -38.36 2.45 0.18
CA ASP A 298 -37.58 2.33 1.42
C ASP A 298 -36.49 1.27 1.29
N TRP A 299 -35.43 1.61 0.56
CA TRP A 299 -34.30 0.69 0.39
C TRP A 299 -33.57 0.41 1.70
N LYS A 300 -33.66 1.30 2.70
CA LYS A 300 -33.05 1.10 4.02
C LYS A 300 -33.75 -0.03 4.77
N ALA A 301 -35.08 -0.10 4.71
CA ALA A 301 -35.83 -1.23 5.26
C ALA A 301 -35.51 -2.55 4.54
N ALA A 302 -35.35 -2.52 3.20
CA ALA A 302 -34.92 -3.68 2.43
C ALA A 302 -33.50 -4.15 2.84
N GLN A 303 -32.56 -3.21 2.99
CA GLN A 303 -31.21 -3.52 3.47
C GLN A 303 -31.21 -4.02 4.92
N GLU A 304 -32.08 -3.50 5.78
CA GLU A 304 -32.21 -3.98 7.15
C GLU A 304 -32.71 -5.43 7.21
N LYS A 305 -33.63 -5.83 6.31
CA LYS A 305 -33.99 -7.24 6.14
C LYS A 305 -32.77 -8.08 5.74
N VAL A 306 -31.95 -7.62 4.79
CA VAL A 306 -30.72 -8.30 4.36
C VAL A 306 -29.73 -8.45 5.52
N LYS A 307 -29.51 -7.41 6.32
CA LYS A 307 -28.59 -7.44 7.48
C LYS A 307 -29.02 -8.44 8.56
N ASN A 308 -30.31 -8.72 8.67
CA ASN A 308 -30.85 -9.71 9.61
C ASN A 308 -30.80 -11.16 9.09
N THR A 309 -30.17 -11.41 7.93
CA THR A 309 -29.95 -12.77 7.43
C THR A 309 -28.62 -13.30 7.94
N TYR A 310 -28.64 -14.09 9.00
CA TYR A 310 -27.40 -14.59 9.62
C TYR A 310 -26.93 -15.88 8.98
N VAL A 311 -25.61 -16.07 8.99
CA VAL A 311 -25.02 -17.38 8.78
C VAL A 311 -25.06 -18.12 10.12
N PRO A 312 -25.57 -19.35 10.18
CA PRO A 312 -25.57 -20.09 11.43
C PRO A 312 -24.16 -20.22 12.02
N GLU A 313 -24.07 -20.30 13.34
CA GLU A 313 -22.81 -20.39 14.06
C GLU A 313 -21.96 -21.56 13.55
N GLY A 314 -20.66 -21.32 13.33
CA GLY A 314 -19.74 -22.33 12.81
C GLY A 314 -19.87 -22.63 11.32
N ARG A 315 -20.80 -22.00 10.58
CA ARG A 315 -21.06 -22.28 9.16
C ARG A 315 -20.48 -21.23 8.19
N GLN A 316 -19.86 -20.16 8.69
CA GLN A 316 -19.23 -19.11 7.84
C GLN A 316 -18.22 -19.67 6.83
N PRO A 317 -17.30 -20.59 7.20
CA PRO A 317 -16.34 -21.13 6.24
C PRO A 317 -17.01 -21.83 5.05
N GLU A 318 -18.09 -22.57 5.29
CA GLU A 318 -18.81 -23.28 4.23
C GLU A 318 -19.51 -22.32 3.26
N LEU A 319 -20.06 -21.23 3.78
CA LEU A 319 -20.63 -20.18 2.95
C LEU A 319 -19.58 -19.51 2.08
N ILE A 320 -18.39 -19.20 2.63
CA ILE A 320 -17.29 -18.62 1.86
C ILE A 320 -16.88 -19.57 0.72
N LEU A 321 -16.75 -20.87 0.99
CA LEU A 321 -16.45 -21.86 -0.05
C LEU A 321 -17.54 -21.91 -1.12
N LYS A 322 -18.82 -21.85 -0.73
CA LYS A 322 -19.93 -21.75 -1.69
C LYS A 322 -19.81 -20.50 -2.57
N LEU A 323 -19.63 -19.32 -1.96
CA LEU A 323 -19.54 -18.05 -2.68
C LEU A 323 -18.33 -18.00 -3.62
N TYR A 324 -17.22 -18.61 -3.20
CA TYR A 324 -16.05 -18.81 -4.06
C TYR A 324 -16.40 -19.65 -5.29
N ASN A 325 -17.05 -20.80 -5.09
CA ASN A 325 -17.46 -21.69 -6.19
C ASN A 325 -18.47 -21.01 -7.13
N ASP A 326 -19.45 -20.27 -6.59
CA ASP A 326 -20.39 -19.46 -7.38
C ASP A 326 -19.62 -18.50 -8.30
N ALA A 327 -18.59 -17.81 -7.79
CA ALA A 327 -17.77 -16.87 -8.55
C ALA A 327 -16.93 -17.58 -9.64
N GLN A 328 -16.29 -18.71 -9.31
CA GLN A 328 -15.51 -19.50 -10.26
C GLN A 328 -16.37 -20.03 -11.41
N GLU A 329 -17.58 -20.52 -11.10
CA GLU A 329 -18.55 -20.95 -12.11
C GLU A 329 -18.99 -19.79 -13.00
N PHE A 330 -19.28 -18.63 -12.41
CA PHE A 330 -19.67 -17.45 -13.15
C PHE A 330 -18.59 -16.99 -14.13
N ILE A 331 -17.32 -16.94 -13.68
CA ILE A 331 -16.16 -16.55 -14.50
C ILE A 331 -15.99 -17.49 -15.68
N ARG A 332 -16.08 -18.81 -15.45
CA ARG A 332 -15.96 -19.84 -16.49
C ARG A 332 -17.10 -19.75 -17.50
N LYS A 333 -18.34 -19.64 -17.03
CA LYS A 333 -19.55 -19.58 -17.86
C LYS A 333 -19.53 -18.37 -18.81
N HIS A 334 -18.97 -17.26 -18.37
CA HIS A 334 -18.89 -16.03 -19.14
C HIS A 334 -17.55 -15.83 -19.87
N ASP A 335 -16.66 -16.84 -19.85
CA ASP A 335 -15.35 -16.81 -20.49
C ASP A 335 -14.56 -15.54 -20.13
N LEU A 336 -14.50 -15.22 -18.83
CA LEU A 336 -13.89 -13.97 -18.36
C LEU A 336 -12.38 -14.09 -18.15
N MET A 337 -11.90 -15.18 -17.56
CA MET A 337 -10.48 -15.36 -17.25
C MET A 337 -10.16 -16.85 -17.07
N ASP A 338 -8.95 -17.24 -17.46
CA ASP A 338 -8.38 -18.54 -17.08
C ASP A 338 -7.61 -18.38 -15.77
N ILE A 339 -8.10 -19.03 -14.72
CA ILE A 339 -7.45 -19.02 -13.40
C ILE A 339 -6.48 -20.21 -13.33
N PRO A 340 -5.19 -20.00 -13.01
CA PRO A 340 -4.24 -21.09 -12.87
C PRO A 340 -4.72 -22.11 -11.83
N SER A 341 -4.70 -23.40 -12.14
CA SER A 341 -5.15 -24.46 -11.22
C SER A 341 -4.47 -24.41 -9.86
N LEU A 342 -3.18 -24.10 -9.82
CA LEU A 342 -2.45 -23.94 -8.57
C LEU A 342 -2.90 -22.72 -7.76
N ALA A 343 -3.34 -21.63 -8.40
CA ALA A 343 -3.92 -20.49 -7.69
C ALA A 343 -5.29 -20.84 -7.10
N ASP A 344 -6.09 -21.62 -7.84
CA ASP A 344 -7.37 -22.16 -7.37
C ASP A 344 -7.21 -23.12 -6.19
N GLU A 345 -6.14 -23.92 -6.18
CA GLU A 345 -5.84 -24.88 -5.10
C GLU A 345 -5.30 -24.23 -3.82
N THR A 346 -4.49 -23.17 -3.91
CA THR A 346 -3.57 -22.76 -2.82
C THR A 346 -4.06 -21.60 -1.94
N TRP A 347 -5.33 -21.23 -2.00
CA TRP A 347 -5.90 -20.28 -1.03
C TRP A 347 -6.36 -21.00 0.26
N GLY A 348 -6.38 -20.27 1.38
CA GLY A 348 -6.79 -20.81 2.68
C GLY A 348 -7.77 -19.92 3.45
N MET A 349 -8.19 -20.39 4.62
CA MET A 349 -9.05 -19.63 5.55
C MET A 349 -8.42 -19.58 6.94
N ILE A 350 -8.54 -18.43 7.61
CA ILE A 350 -8.20 -18.27 9.03
C ILE A 350 -9.31 -17.50 9.75
N MET A 351 -9.50 -17.72 11.05
CA MET A 351 -10.42 -16.93 11.87
C MET A 351 -9.71 -15.72 12.49
N MET A 352 -10.32 -14.54 12.44
CA MET A 352 -9.81 -13.36 13.15
C MET A 352 -10.09 -13.45 14.65
N THR A 353 -9.13 -13.02 15.48
CA THR A 353 -9.35 -12.86 16.92
C THR A 353 -10.35 -11.75 17.20
N ALA A 354 -10.96 -11.74 18.38
CA ALA A 354 -11.92 -10.71 18.76
C ALA A 354 -11.30 -9.31 18.73
N GLU A 355 -10.05 -9.18 19.17
CA GLU A 355 -9.30 -7.92 19.20
C GLU A 355 -9.05 -7.42 17.77
N ARG A 356 -8.71 -8.31 16.84
CA ARG A 356 -8.52 -7.94 15.43
C ARG A 356 -9.83 -7.49 14.79
N GLN A 357 -10.96 -8.10 15.13
CA GLN A 357 -12.27 -7.71 14.61
C GLN A 357 -12.72 -6.30 15.07
N LEU A 358 -12.21 -5.80 16.21
CA LEU A 358 -12.47 -4.42 16.63
C LEU A 358 -11.83 -3.37 15.70
N VAL A 359 -10.75 -3.75 15.00
CA VAL A 359 -10.02 -2.88 14.07
C VAL A 359 -10.39 -3.17 12.61
N ASN A 360 -10.60 -4.45 12.29
CA ASN A 360 -10.99 -4.93 10.96
C ASN A 360 -12.29 -5.73 11.07
N PRO A 361 -13.47 -5.06 11.06
CA PRO A 361 -14.75 -5.71 11.32
C PRO A 361 -15.24 -6.63 10.19
N PHE A 362 -14.56 -6.66 9.05
CA PHE A 362 -14.94 -7.44 7.86
C PHE A 362 -13.84 -8.38 7.40
N PHE A 363 -14.15 -9.21 6.41
CA PHE A 363 -13.16 -10.07 5.78
C PHE A 363 -12.02 -9.25 5.20
N THR A 364 -10.82 -9.79 5.33
CA THR A 364 -9.60 -9.28 4.69
C THR A 364 -8.86 -10.46 4.09
N GLY A 365 -8.14 -10.26 3.01
CA GLY A 365 -7.53 -11.34 2.25
C GLY A 365 -6.06 -11.17 1.94
N GLY A 366 -5.62 -12.00 1.02
CA GLY A 366 -4.25 -12.16 0.59
C GLY A 366 -4.04 -13.60 0.15
N ARG A 367 -3.07 -14.32 0.71
CA ARG A 367 -2.96 -15.77 0.51
C ARG A 367 -4.13 -16.54 1.14
N GLU A 368 -4.63 -16.05 2.28
CA GLU A 368 -5.79 -16.59 2.97
C GLU A 368 -6.86 -15.53 3.17
N ILE A 369 -8.13 -15.93 3.16
CA ILE A 369 -9.21 -15.08 3.65
C ILE A 369 -9.27 -15.17 5.17
N SER A 370 -9.11 -14.03 5.83
CA SER A 370 -9.29 -13.84 7.27
C SER A 370 -10.76 -13.56 7.56
N ILE A 371 -11.41 -14.45 8.28
CA ILE A 371 -12.85 -14.43 8.55
C ILE A 371 -13.13 -13.63 9.82
N SER A 372 -13.87 -12.54 9.67
CA SER A 372 -14.48 -11.77 10.76
C SER A 372 -15.87 -12.33 11.05
N TYR A 373 -15.98 -13.13 12.12
CA TYR A 373 -17.25 -13.72 12.57
C TYR A 373 -17.19 -13.99 14.09
N PRO A 374 -18.33 -14.10 14.81
CA PRO A 374 -18.37 -14.29 16.25
C PRO A 374 -17.37 -15.29 16.84
N THR A 375 -16.68 -14.86 17.91
CA THR A 375 -15.85 -15.74 18.76
C THR A 375 -16.51 -15.96 20.12
N ASN A 376 -16.03 -16.93 20.89
CA ASN A 376 -16.55 -17.22 22.23
C ASN A 376 -16.30 -16.09 23.25
N THR A 377 -15.27 -15.25 23.03
CA THR A 377 -14.89 -14.14 23.91
C THR A 377 -15.69 -12.86 23.69
N MET A 378 -16.48 -12.78 22.62
CA MET A 378 -17.31 -11.61 22.31
C MET A 378 -18.58 -11.54 23.16
N THR A 379 -19.02 -10.32 23.47
CA THR A 379 -20.35 -10.07 24.08
C THR A 379 -21.47 -10.42 23.10
N GLN A 380 -22.69 -10.65 23.60
CA GLN A 380 -23.83 -10.98 22.74
C GLN A 380 -24.11 -9.90 21.68
N GLU A 381 -23.98 -8.63 22.05
CA GLU A 381 -24.13 -7.50 21.14
C GLU A 381 -23.06 -7.50 20.04
N GLN A 382 -21.79 -7.70 20.41
CA GLN A 382 -20.68 -7.80 19.45
C GLN A 382 -20.88 -8.96 18.47
N LYS A 383 -21.36 -10.11 18.97
CA LYS A 383 -21.67 -11.26 18.12
C LYS A 383 -22.73 -10.90 17.08
N LEU A 384 -23.84 -10.30 17.51
CA LEU A 384 -24.91 -9.89 16.60
C LEU A 384 -24.43 -8.85 15.57
N MET A 385 -23.64 -7.86 15.98
CA MET A 385 -23.06 -6.88 15.04
C MET A 385 -22.13 -7.53 14.02
N SER A 386 -21.29 -8.47 14.44
CA SER A 386 -20.41 -9.23 13.53
C SER A 386 -21.21 -10.07 12.53
N MET A 387 -22.27 -10.76 12.98
CA MET A 387 -23.17 -11.52 12.10
C MET A 387 -23.91 -10.62 11.09
N ARG A 388 -24.39 -9.45 11.53
CA ARG A 388 -25.06 -8.47 10.67
C ARG A 388 -24.12 -7.91 9.61
N GLY A 389 -22.89 -7.58 9.99
CA GLY A 389 -21.86 -7.03 9.10
C GLY A 389 -21.30 -8.05 8.10
N ASN A 390 -21.28 -9.33 8.45
CA ASN A 390 -20.73 -10.42 7.63
C ASN A 390 -21.82 -11.44 7.23
N ASN A 391 -23.02 -10.94 6.94
CA ASN A 391 -24.16 -11.74 6.45
C ASN A 391 -23.87 -12.36 5.06
N PRO A 392 -24.68 -13.33 4.58
CA PRO A 392 -24.43 -14.00 3.31
C PRO A 392 -24.34 -13.08 2.09
N TYR A 393 -25.20 -12.06 2.03
CA TYR A 393 -25.29 -11.20 0.86
C TYR A 393 -24.17 -10.18 0.84
N PHE A 394 -23.76 -9.65 2.00
CA PHE A 394 -22.59 -8.77 2.10
C PHE A 394 -21.32 -9.58 1.80
N SER A 395 -21.25 -10.84 2.24
CA SER A 395 -20.12 -11.72 1.96
C SER A 395 -19.96 -12.03 0.46
N ARG A 396 -21.06 -12.01 -0.32
CA ARG A 396 -21.00 -12.21 -1.78
C ARG A 396 -20.17 -11.16 -2.50
N GLY A 397 -19.99 -9.95 -1.98
CA GLY A 397 -19.07 -8.97 -2.58
C GLY A 397 -17.61 -9.21 -2.20
N THR A 398 -17.37 -9.65 -0.97
CA THR A 398 -16.03 -9.71 -0.39
C THR A 398 -15.26 -10.97 -0.76
N VAL A 399 -15.91 -12.12 -0.95
CA VAL A 399 -15.20 -13.38 -1.17
C VAL A 399 -14.34 -13.36 -2.45
N GLN A 400 -14.89 -12.93 -3.58
CA GLN A 400 -14.13 -12.80 -4.84
C GLN A 400 -13.17 -11.61 -4.85
N HIS A 401 -13.43 -10.58 -4.01
CA HIS A 401 -12.50 -9.47 -3.80
C HIS A 401 -11.21 -9.97 -3.14
N GLU A 402 -11.35 -10.82 -2.12
CA GLU A 402 -10.22 -11.30 -1.33
C GLU A 402 -9.52 -12.54 -1.93
N LEU A 403 -10.26 -13.42 -2.60
CA LEU A 403 -9.75 -14.67 -3.16
C LEU A 403 -9.51 -14.56 -4.68
N ASN A 404 -9.93 -15.56 -5.45
CA ASN A 404 -9.88 -15.52 -6.91
C ASN A 404 -11.18 -14.91 -7.45
N PRO A 405 -11.12 -13.99 -8.42
CA PRO A 405 -9.93 -13.51 -9.13
C PRO A 405 -9.27 -12.27 -8.51
N GLY A 406 -9.67 -11.86 -7.30
CA GLY A 406 -9.15 -10.68 -6.58
C GLY A 406 -7.75 -10.85 -5.98
N HIS A 407 -7.58 -10.55 -4.68
CA HIS A 407 -6.26 -10.41 -4.05
C HIS A 407 -5.42 -11.70 -4.07
N HIS A 408 -6.01 -12.88 -3.84
CA HIS A 408 -5.25 -14.12 -3.89
C HIS A 408 -4.61 -14.35 -5.26
N LEU A 409 -5.40 -14.20 -6.34
CA LEU A 409 -4.87 -14.32 -7.70
C LEU A 409 -3.83 -13.24 -7.99
N GLN A 410 -4.09 -12.01 -7.59
CA GLN A 410 -3.18 -10.87 -7.76
C GLN A 410 -1.81 -11.16 -7.12
N TYR A 411 -1.78 -11.58 -5.86
CA TYR A 411 -0.53 -11.90 -5.17
C TYR A 411 0.15 -13.14 -5.76
N PHE A 412 -0.63 -14.13 -6.19
CA PHE A 412 -0.09 -15.31 -6.86
C PHE A 412 0.61 -14.95 -8.18
N MET A 413 0.02 -14.07 -8.98
CA MET A 413 0.53 -13.68 -10.30
C MET A 413 1.66 -12.66 -10.23
N ASN A 414 1.58 -11.68 -9.33
CA ASN A 414 2.62 -10.65 -9.17
C ASN A 414 3.98 -11.24 -8.80
N ARG A 415 4.01 -12.36 -8.07
CA ARG A 415 5.27 -13.07 -7.78
C ARG A 415 5.88 -13.80 -8.99
N ARG A 416 5.14 -13.96 -10.08
CA ARG A 416 5.52 -14.75 -11.27
C ARG A 416 5.82 -13.89 -12.48
N TYR A 417 5.19 -12.73 -12.59
CA TYR A 417 5.31 -11.85 -13.74
C TYR A 417 5.76 -10.46 -13.29
N LYS A 418 6.89 -10.00 -13.84
CA LYS A 418 7.49 -8.69 -13.56
C LYS A 418 7.61 -8.35 -12.05
N PRO A 419 8.10 -9.28 -11.20
CA PRO A 419 8.15 -9.06 -9.75
C PRO A 419 9.04 -7.86 -9.34
N TYR A 420 9.94 -7.39 -10.21
CA TYR A 420 10.72 -6.17 -9.98
C TYR A 420 9.85 -4.92 -9.80
N ARG A 421 8.61 -4.90 -10.33
CA ARG A 421 7.66 -3.81 -10.13
C ARG A 421 7.02 -3.81 -8.73
N GLU A 422 6.98 -4.96 -8.04
CA GLU A 422 6.27 -5.13 -6.76
C GLU A 422 6.76 -4.20 -5.65
N ARG A 423 8.07 -4.01 -5.56
CA ARG A 423 8.65 -3.08 -4.58
C ARG A 423 8.83 -1.67 -5.12
N ALA A 424 8.97 -1.52 -6.44
CA ALA A 424 9.31 -0.24 -7.05
C ALA A 424 8.09 0.63 -7.34
N PHE A 425 6.98 0.05 -7.81
CA PHE A 425 5.84 0.78 -8.38
C PHE A 425 4.51 0.40 -7.73
N ASN A 426 4.54 -0.09 -6.47
CA ASN A 426 3.34 -0.43 -5.72
C ASN A 426 2.45 0.80 -5.52
N THR A 427 1.16 0.64 -5.78
CA THR A 427 0.16 1.68 -5.58
C THR A 427 -1.17 1.05 -5.18
N PRO A 428 -1.90 1.62 -4.19
CA PRO A 428 -3.20 1.10 -3.79
C PRO A 428 -4.24 1.19 -4.92
N PHE A 429 -4.04 2.10 -5.89
CA PHE A 429 -4.95 2.24 -7.03
C PHE A 429 -4.94 0.98 -7.90
N TRP A 430 -3.77 0.36 -8.11
CA TRP A 430 -3.67 -0.94 -8.78
C TRP A 430 -4.22 -2.07 -7.90
N THR A 431 -3.75 -2.13 -6.66
CA THR A 431 -4.04 -3.22 -5.72
C THR A 431 -5.53 -3.38 -5.51
N GLU A 432 -6.18 -2.31 -5.03
CA GLU A 432 -7.61 -2.27 -4.72
C GLU A 432 -8.47 -2.04 -5.96
N GLY A 433 -7.91 -1.41 -6.99
CA GLY A 433 -8.62 -1.20 -8.24
C GLY A 433 -8.87 -2.48 -9.01
N TRP A 434 -7.91 -3.41 -9.04
CA TRP A 434 -8.10 -4.74 -9.63
C TRP A 434 -9.23 -5.51 -8.95
N THR A 435 -9.24 -5.55 -7.63
CA THR A 435 -10.23 -6.33 -6.87
C THR A 435 -11.62 -5.72 -6.94
N LEU A 436 -11.72 -4.40 -6.83
CA LEU A 436 -13.00 -3.71 -7.00
C LEU A 436 -13.51 -3.78 -8.44
N TYR A 437 -12.63 -3.74 -9.46
CA TYR A 437 -13.04 -3.95 -10.85
C TYR A 437 -13.82 -5.26 -11.03
N TRP A 438 -13.40 -6.34 -10.38
CA TRP A 438 -14.13 -7.61 -10.43
C TRP A 438 -15.50 -7.54 -9.76
N GLU A 439 -15.64 -6.84 -8.63
CA GLU A 439 -16.95 -6.60 -8.02
C GLU A 439 -17.88 -5.84 -8.99
N LEU A 440 -17.37 -4.77 -9.63
CA LEU A 440 -18.13 -3.95 -10.58
C LEU A 440 -18.53 -4.73 -11.83
N LEU A 441 -17.58 -5.45 -12.44
CA LEU A 441 -17.80 -6.24 -13.66
C LEU A 441 -18.81 -7.36 -13.39
N MET A 442 -18.62 -8.12 -12.31
CA MET A 442 -19.51 -9.26 -12.01
C MET A 442 -20.93 -8.77 -11.72
N TYR A 443 -21.08 -7.63 -11.02
CA TYR A 443 -22.39 -7.00 -10.83
C TYR A 443 -23.02 -6.61 -12.18
N GLU A 444 -22.28 -5.90 -13.05
CA GLU A 444 -22.76 -5.48 -14.39
C GLU A 444 -23.17 -6.69 -15.25
N LYS A 445 -22.47 -7.81 -15.11
CA LYS A 445 -22.74 -9.05 -15.84
C LYS A 445 -23.84 -9.93 -15.20
N GLY A 446 -24.46 -9.47 -14.12
CA GLY A 446 -25.60 -10.16 -13.51
C GLY A 446 -25.23 -11.29 -12.55
N PHE A 447 -24.08 -11.21 -11.87
CA PHE A 447 -23.69 -12.18 -10.82
C PHE A 447 -24.63 -12.16 -9.60
N ALA A 448 -25.18 -10.99 -9.27
CA ALA A 448 -26.22 -10.85 -8.26
C ALA A 448 -27.59 -11.08 -8.89
N HIS A 449 -28.18 -12.25 -8.66
CA HIS A 449 -29.42 -12.69 -9.30
C HIS A 449 -30.65 -12.19 -8.54
N THR A 450 -30.63 -12.27 -7.21
CA THR A 450 -31.75 -11.84 -6.36
C THR A 450 -31.59 -10.37 -5.94
N PRO A 451 -32.68 -9.67 -5.60
CA PRO A 451 -32.56 -8.31 -5.08
C PRO A 451 -31.75 -8.25 -3.78
N GLU A 452 -31.78 -9.27 -2.91
CA GLU A 452 -30.95 -9.33 -1.71
C GLU A 452 -29.44 -9.39 -2.05
N GLU A 453 -29.06 -10.19 -3.04
CA GLU A 453 -27.67 -10.26 -3.53
C GLU A 453 -27.23 -8.92 -4.13
N ARG A 454 -28.13 -8.23 -4.87
CA ARG A 454 -27.84 -6.91 -5.42
C ARG A 454 -27.63 -5.88 -4.31
N ILE A 455 -28.50 -5.87 -3.28
CA ILE A 455 -28.31 -5.01 -2.10
C ILE A 455 -26.95 -5.28 -1.44
N GLY A 456 -26.57 -6.55 -1.28
CA GLY A 456 -25.30 -6.90 -0.64
C GLY A 456 -24.06 -6.38 -1.38
N MET A 457 -24.03 -6.50 -2.71
CA MET A 457 -22.95 -5.93 -3.52
C MET A 457 -23.01 -4.39 -3.59
N LEU A 458 -24.22 -3.81 -3.66
CA LEU A 458 -24.40 -2.35 -3.68
C LEU A 458 -24.00 -1.68 -2.37
N PHE A 459 -24.22 -2.34 -1.21
CA PHE A 459 -23.72 -1.87 0.08
C PHE A 459 -22.21 -1.59 0.02
N TRP A 460 -21.46 -2.52 -0.56
CA TRP A 460 -20.02 -2.38 -0.70
C TRP A 460 -19.60 -1.31 -1.70
N ARG A 461 -20.28 -1.19 -2.83
CA ARG A 461 -20.00 -0.10 -3.78
C ARG A 461 -20.31 1.27 -3.17
N MET A 462 -21.44 1.42 -2.47
CA MET A 462 -21.77 2.64 -1.73
C MET A 462 -20.74 2.97 -0.66
N HIS A 463 -20.25 1.96 0.05
CA HIS A 463 -19.16 2.15 1.00
C HIS A 463 -17.91 2.72 0.31
N ARG A 464 -17.50 2.17 -0.84
CA ARG A 464 -16.34 2.72 -1.56
C ARG A 464 -16.58 4.13 -2.11
N CYS A 465 -17.83 4.48 -2.47
CA CYS A 465 -18.18 5.87 -2.78
C CYS A 465 -18.02 6.77 -1.54
N ALA A 466 -18.53 6.32 -0.40
CA ALA A 466 -18.44 7.05 0.86
C ALA A 466 -17.00 7.24 1.34
N ARG A 467 -16.13 6.25 1.12
CA ARG A 467 -14.69 6.32 1.39
C ARG A 467 -13.99 7.47 0.69
N ILE A 468 -14.30 7.71 -0.58
CA ILE A 468 -13.77 8.88 -1.30
C ILE A 468 -14.17 10.16 -0.55
N LYS A 469 -15.46 10.29 -0.25
CA LYS A 469 -16.00 11.53 0.35
C LYS A 469 -15.47 11.78 1.74
N PHE A 470 -15.56 10.82 2.65
CA PHE A 470 -15.14 11.04 4.03
C PHE A 470 -13.63 11.24 4.14
N SER A 471 -12.82 10.51 3.34
CA SER A 471 -11.37 10.66 3.37
C SER A 471 -10.95 12.05 2.89
N ILE A 472 -11.47 12.51 1.76
CA ILE A 472 -11.21 13.87 1.26
C ILE A 472 -11.68 14.90 2.27
N LYS A 473 -12.93 14.80 2.76
CA LYS A 473 -13.50 15.79 3.67
C LYS A 473 -12.76 15.87 4.99
N PHE A 474 -12.34 14.74 5.56
CA PHE A 474 -11.50 14.74 6.75
C PHE A 474 -10.14 15.39 6.49
N HIS A 475 -9.44 15.01 5.42
CA HIS A 475 -8.10 15.53 5.15
C HIS A 475 -8.08 17.01 4.71
N LEU A 476 -9.19 17.53 4.20
CA LEU A 476 -9.39 18.96 3.93
C LEU A 476 -9.74 19.76 5.20
N GLY A 477 -10.06 19.09 6.31
CA GLY A 477 -10.51 19.72 7.55
C GLY A 477 -12.00 20.10 7.56
N ASP A 478 -12.77 19.62 6.57
CA ASP A 478 -14.20 19.90 6.46
C ASP A 478 -15.04 19.04 7.42
N TRP A 479 -14.61 17.79 7.68
CA TRP A 479 -15.33 16.83 8.53
C TRP A 479 -14.49 16.37 9.73
N THR A 480 -15.15 16.20 10.88
CA THR A 480 -14.59 15.48 12.04
C THR A 480 -14.73 13.96 11.87
N PRO A 481 -13.99 13.14 12.63
CA PRO A 481 -14.18 11.69 12.63
C PRO A 481 -15.63 11.26 12.96
N GLN A 482 -16.28 11.90 13.93
CA GLN A 482 -17.67 11.60 14.26
C GLN A 482 -18.62 11.86 13.07
N GLN A 483 -18.41 12.95 12.32
CA GLN A 483 -19.19 13.21 11.10
C GLN A 483 -18.94 12.15 10.01
N CYS A 484 -17.73 11.60 9.92
CA CYS A 484 -17.43 10.47 9.04
C CYS A 484 -18.19 9.21 9.47
N ILE A 485 -18.24 8.92 10.77
CA ILE A 485 -18.99 7.79 11.34
C ILE A 485 -20.48 7.94 11.02
N ASP A 486 -21.06 9.09 11.34
CA ASP A 486 -22.48 9.36 11.11
C ASP A 486 -22.82 9.28 9.62
N TYR A 487 -21.95 9.77 8.74
CA TYR A 487 -22.15 9.62 7.30
C TYR A 487 -22.19 8.15 6.85
N LEU A 488 -21.31 7.28 7.36
CA LEU A 488 -21.33 5.85 7.05
C LEU A 488 -22.59 5.16 7.59
N VAL A 489 -23.02 5.51 8.81
CA VAL A 489 -24.24 4.97 9.41
C VAL A 489 -25.47 5.42 8.62
N ASP A 490 -25.62 6.73 8.40
CA ASP A 490 -26.85 7.31 7.87
C ASP A 490 -27.01 7.11 6.37
N ARG A 491 -25.91 7.12 5.61
CA ARG A 491 -25.95 7.07 4.15
C ARG A 491 -25.67 5.69 3.59
N VAL A 492 -24.88 4.86 4.27
CA VAL A 492 -24.55 3.51 3.78
C VAL A 492 -25.23 2.42 4.61
N GLY A 493 -25.63 2.69 5.86
CA GLY A 493 -26.33 1.73 6.72
C GLY A 493 -25.41 0.78 7.48
N PHE A 494 -24.18 1.22 7.76
CA PHE A 494 -23.27 0.53 8.66
C PHE A 494 -23.82 0.40 10.08
N GLU A 495 -23.43 -0.67 10.77
CA GLU A 495 -23.50 -0.69 12.23
C GLU A 495 -22.55 0.37 12.80
N ARG A 496 -22.97 1.09 13.85
CA ARG A 496 -22.19 2.20 14.42
C ARG A 496 -20.79 1.77 14.87
N ALA A 497 -20.66 0.59 15.47
CA ALA A 497 -19.36 0.03 15.87
C ALA A 497 -18.46 -0.27 14.65
N ASN A 498 -19.02 -0.80 13.56
CA ASN A 498 -18.27 -1.07 12.34
C ASN A 498 -17.84 0.23 11.65
N ALA A 499 -18.72 1.24 11.61
CA ALA A 499 -18.39 2.58 11.10
C ALA A 499 -17.28 3.25 11.92
N HIS A 500 -17.32 3.13 13.25
CA HIS A 500 -16.25 3.61 14.13
C HIS A 500 -14.91 2.94 13.82
N GLY A 501 -14.86 1.61 13.76
CA GLY A 501 -13.65 0.87 13.41
C GLY A 501 -13.10 1.25 12.02
N GLU A 502 -13.98 1.44 11.04
CA GLU A 502 -13.62 1.86 9.67
C GLU A 502 -12.99 3.27 9.64
N VAL A 503 -13.57 4.23 10.33
CA VAL A 503 -13.04 5.60 10.41
C VAL A 503 -11.74 5.62 11.20
N LYS A 504 -11.69 4.89 12.32
CA LYS A 504 -10.50 4.82 13.17
C LYS A 504 -9.30 4.25 12.40
N ARG A 505 -9.47 3.10 11.73
CA ARG A 505 -8.38 2.52 10.94
C ARG A 505 -7.96 3.43 9.78
N SER A 506 -8.89 4.23 9.24
CA SER A 506 -8.59 5.15 8.13
C SER A 506 -7.69 6.32 8.53
N PHE A 507 -7.75 6.77 9.79
CA PHE A 507 -7.06 8.00 10.24
C PHE A 507 -5.95 7.75 11.26
N GLU A 508 -6.04 6.68 12.05
CA GLU A 508 -5.00 6.27 13.01
C GLU A 508 -4.19 5.06 12.54
N GLY A 509 -4.65 4.35 11.50
CA GLY A 509 -3.95 3.20 10.95
C GLY A 509 -2.75 3.60 10.10
N SER A 510 -2.08 2.59 9.53
CA SER A 510 -0.92 2.78 8.65
C SER A 510 -1.29 3.17 7.21
N TYR A 511 -2.55 3.56 6.95
CA TYR A 511 -3.03 3.89 5.61
C TYR A 511 -2.76 5.36 5.28
N GLY A 512 -2.17 5.60 4.11
CA GLY A 512 -1.97 6.96 3.61
C GLY A 512 -3.30 7.65 3.23
N PRO A 513 -3.30 8.99 3.08
CA PRO A 513 -4.51 9.77 2.80
C PRO A 513 -5.31 9.33 1.56
N LEU A 514 -4.64 8.78 0.54
CA LEU A 514 -5.27 8.34 -0.70
C LEU A 514 -5.82 6.91 -0.65
N TYR A 515 -5.48 6.12 0.37
CA TYR A 515 -5.77 4.69 0.37
C TYR A 515 -7.27 4.39 0.28
N GLN A 516 -8.11 5.12 1.04
CA GLN A 516 -9.55 4.87 1.05
C GLN A 516 -10.23 5.19 -0.28
N LEU A 517 -9.75 6.20 -1.02
CA LEU A 517 -10.31 6.54 -2.33
C LEU A 517 -9.78 5.66 -3.47
N ALA A 518 -8.62 5.02 -3.27
CA ALA A 518 -7.94 4.24 -4.29
C ALA A 518 -8.77 3.04 -4.80
N TYR A 519 -9.62 2.47 -3.94
CA TYR A 519 -10.56 1.40 -4.28
C TYR A 519 -11.43 1.76 -5.50
N LEU A 520 -12.34 2.73 -5.34
CA LEU A 520 -13.30 3.09 -6.39
C LEU A 520 -12.64 3.82 -7.55
N VAL A 521 -11.67 4.68 -7.28
CA VAL A 521 -10.93 5.36 -8.36
C VAL A 521 -10.19 4.34 -9.23
N GLY A 522 -9.46 3.40 -8.62
CA GLY A 522 -8.75 2.35 -9.34
C GLY A 522 -9.69 1.41 -10.10
N GLY A 523 -10.81 1.00 -9.48
CA GLY A 523 -11.82 0.15 -10.12
C GLY A 523 -12.45 0.83 -11.34
N LEU A 524 -12.78 2.11 -11.25
CA LEU A 524 -13.33 2.89 -12.38
C LEU A 524 -12.29 3.15 -13.47
N GLN A 525 -11.01 3.34 -13.12
CA GLN A 525 -9.92 3.40 -14.09
C GLN A 525 -9.86 2.10 -14.89
N MET A 526 -9.89 0.95 -14.23
CA MET A 526 -9.88 -0.35 -14.91
C MET A 526 -11.14 -0.58 -15.77
N MET A 527 -12.33 -0.19 -15.28
CA MET A 527 -13.56 -0.21 -16.09
C MET A 527 -13.45 0.67 -17.34
N SER A 528 -12.79 1.84 -17.24
CA SER A 528 -12.54 2.74 -18.37
C SER A 528 -11.60 2.12 -19.40
N ILE A 529 -10.52 1.47 -18.95
CA ILE A 529 -9.59 0.74 -19.82
C ILE A 529 -10.31 -0.41 -20.52
N LYS A 530 -11.08 -1.22 -19.76
CA LYS A 530 -11.91 -2.30 -20.30
C LYS A 530 -12.85 -1.77 -21.40
N LYS A 531 -13.47 -0.61 -21.21
CA LYS A 531 -14.31 0.02 -22.24
C LYS A 531 -13.54 0.37 -23.51
N GLU A 532 -12.30 0.83 -23.36
CA GLU A 532 -11.45 1.22 -24.48
C GLU A 532 -10.91 0.03 -25.29
N VAL A 533 -10.63 -1.11 -24.65
CA VAL A 533 -9.97 -2.26 -25.30
C VAL A 533 -10.86 -3.49 -25.46
N VAL A 534 -11.75 -3.77 -24.52
CA VAL A 534 -12.66 -4.93 -24.59
C VAL A 534 -13.96 -4.55 -25.28
N ASP A 535 -14.65 -3.50 -24.80
CA ASP A 535 -15.97 -3.13 -25.36
C ASP A 535 -15.87 -2.59 -26.80
N SER A 536 -14.69 -2.11 -27.20
CA SER A 536 -14.38 -1.72 -28.57
C SER A 536 -14.04 -2.90 -29.49
N GLY A 537 -13.91 -4.12 -28.94
CA GLY A 537 -13.59 -5.34 -29.68
C GLY A 537 -12.10 -5.56 -29.97
N LYS A 538 -11.18 -4.75 -29.42
CA LYS A 538 -9.72 -4.94 -29.61
C LYS A 538 -9.17 -6.16 -28.85
N MET A 539 -9.79 -6.53 -27.74
CA MET A 539 -9.43 -7.67 -26.91
C MET A 539 -10.68 -8.41 -26.43
N THR A 540 -10.57 -9.71 -26.20
CA THR A 540 -11.55 -10.46 -25.40
C THR A 540 -11.31 -10.21 -23.91
N TYR A 541 -12.29 -10.54 -23.05
CA TYR A 541 -12.11 -10.47 -21.60
C TYR A 541 -10.90 -11.30 -21.12
N LYS A 542 -10.73 -12.52 -21.63
CA LYS A 542 -9.59 -13.37 -21.28
C LYS A 542 -8.26 -12.75 -21.63
N GLN A 543 -8.13 -12.21 -22.85
CA GLN A 543 -6.92 -11.52 -23.27
C GLN A 543 -6.63 -10.30 -22.38
N PHE A 544 -7.66 -9.52 -22.07
CA PHE A 544 -7.53 -8.34 -21.22
C PHE A 544 -7.11 -8.71 -19.80
N HIS A 545 -7.81 -9.61 -19.12
CA HIS A 545 -7.49 -9.98 -17.73
C HIS A 545 -6.15 -10.71 -17.63
N ASP A 546 -5.82 -11.61 -18.56
CA ASP A 546 -4.51 -12.28 -18.60
C ASP A 546 -3.38 -11.27 -18.80
N ARG A 547 -3.58 -10.29 -19.69
CA ARG A 547 -2.58 -9.25 -19.91
C ARG A 547 -2.42 -8.35 -18.68
N VAL A 548 -3.51 -7.83 -18.12
CA VAL A 548 -3.47 -6.95 -16.94
C VAL A 548 -2.74 -7.61 -15.77
N ILE A 549 -3.11 -8.84 -15.42
CA ILE A 549 -2.57 -9.50 -14.23
C ILE A 549 -1.08 -9.84 -14.34
N LYS A 550 -0.54 -9.92 -15.56
CA LYS A 550 0.89 -10.15 -15.84
C LYS A 550 1.72 -8.87 -15.86
N GLU A 551 1.09 -7.69 -15.86
CA GLU A 551 1.81 -6.42 -15.88
C GLU A 551 2.29 -5.98 -14.50
N ASN A 552 1.74 -6.54 -13.41
CA ASN A 552 2.10 -6.22 -12.03
C ASN A 552 1.86 -4.73 -11.67
N TYR A 553 2.21 -4.31 -10.46
CA TYR A 553 1.84 -2.98 -9.95
C TYR A 553 2.40 -1.83 -10.79
N MET A 554 1.53 -0.84 -11.05
CA MET A 554 1.84 0.46 -11.64
C MET A 554 0.63 1.40 -11.55
N PRO A 555 0.79 2.71 -11.78
CA PRO A 555 -0.34 3.60 -12.00
C PRO A 555 -1.21 3.16 -13.18
N MET A 556 -2.54 3.22 -13.03
CA MET A 556 -3.48 2.71 -14.05
C MET A 556 -3.35 3.39 -15.43
N GLU A 557 -2.87 4.64 -15.50
CA GLU A 557 -2.60 5.29 -16.79
C GLU A 557 -1.47 4.59 -17.56
N MET A 558 -0.45 4.10 -16.85
CA MET A 558 0.66 3.36 -17.46
C MET A 558 0.22 1.97 -17.91
N LEU A 559 -0.68 1.32 -17.16
CA LEU A 559 -1.35 0.10 -17.62
C LEU A 559 -2.10 0.35 -18.93
N ARG A 560 -2.91 1.41 -18.97
CA ARG A 560 -3.65 1.81 -20.16
C ARG A 560 -2.71 2.00 -21.35
N ALA A 561 -1.60 2.71 -21.15
CA ALA A 561 -0.60 2.94 -22.19
C ALA A 561 -0.05 1.61 -22.74
N ILE A 562 0.30 0.66 -21.87
CA ILE A 562 0.77 -0.67 -22.26
C ILE A 562 -0.28 -1.45 -23.06
N LEU A 563 -1.54 -1.43 -22.61
CA LEU A 563 -2.63 -2.18 -23.26
C LEU A 563 -3.07 -1.58 -24.59
N THR A 564 -2.79 -0.29 -24.81
CA THR A 564 -3.12 0.44 -26.03
C THR A 564 -1.92 0.67 -26.95
N ASP A 565 -0.74 0.17 -26.56
CA ASP A 565 0.55 0.40 -27.21
C ASP A 565 0.83 1.89 -27.49
N GLN A 566 0.55 2.72 -26.48
CA GLN A 566 0.73 4.16 -26.57
C GLN A 566 2.21 4.52 -26.47
N ASN A 567 2.76 5.19 -27.49
CA ASN A 567 4.10 5.78 -27.41
C ASN A 567 4.12 6.96 -26.42
N LEU A 568 5.02 6.93 -25.45
CA LEU A 568 5.14 7.92 -24.37
C LEU A 568 6.38 8.81 -24.55
N SER A 569 6.31 10.01 -23.97
CA SER A 569 7.47 10.90 -23.80
C SER A 569 8.23 10.53 -22.52
N PRO A 570 9.58 10.67 -22.46
CA PRO A 570 10.33 10.42 -21.22
C PRO A 570 9.91 11.31 -20.04
N ASP A 571 9.29 12.47 -20.34
CA ASP A 571 8.74 13.41 -19.35
C ASP A 571 7.20 13.35 -19.27
N HIS A 572 6.60 12.19 -19.57
CA HIS A 572 5.15 12.02 -19.55
C HIS A 572 4.54 12.47 -18.21
N GLN A 573 3.52 13.31 -18.32
CA GLN A 573 2.73 13.83 -17.22
C GLN A 573 1.30 13.30 -17.37
N THR A 574 0.65 12.96 -16.26
CA THR A 574 -0.73 12.45 -16.29
C THR A 574 -1.68 13.51 -16.85
N SER A 575 -2.49 13.11 -17.83
CA SER A 575 -3.60 13.94 -18.32
C SER A 575 -4.86 13.12 -18.54
N TRP A 576 -4.87 11.86 -18.11
CA TRP A 576 -5.93 10.92 -18.42
C TRP A 576 -7.18 11.16 -17.58
N LYS A 577 -8.26 11.56 -18.25
CA LYS A 577 -9.60 11.70 -17.65
C LYS A 577 -10.45 10.45 -17.93
N PHE A 578 -10.32 9.45 -17.05
CA PHE A 578 -11.04 8.17 -17.17
C PHE A 578 -12.56 8.19 -16.93
N TYR A 579 -13.13 9.26 -16.34
CA TYR A 579 -14.49 9.32 -15.82
C TYR A 579 -15.35 10.31 -16.60
N GLN A 580 -16.59 9.93 -16.87
CA GLN A 580 -17.56 10.76 -17.58
C GLN A 580 -18.56 11.34 -16.59
N PHE A 581 -18.48 12.65 -16.37
CA PHE A 581 -19.45 13.36 -15.55
C PHE A 581 -20.73 13.64 -16.36
N LYS A 582 -21.88 13.37 -15.75
CA LYS A 582 -23.17 13.80 -16.27
C LYS A 582 -23.21 15.33 -16.26
N LYS A 583 -23.75 15.90 -17.34
CA LYS A 583 -23.91 17.34 -17.51
C LYS A 583 -24.96 17.91 -16.57
#